data_AF-A0A1I5XBW3-F1
#
_entry.id   AF-A0A1I5XBW3-F1
#
_cell.length_a   1.000
_cell.length_b   1.000
_cell.length_c   1.000
_cell.angle_alpha   90.00
_cell.angle_beta   90.00
_cell.angle_gamma   90.00
#
_symmetry.space_group_name_H-M   'P 1'
#
loop_
_entity.id
_entity.type
_entity.pdbx_description
1 polymer ?
#
loop_
_entity_poly.entity_id
_entity_poly.type
_entity_poly.pdbx_seq_one_letter_code
_entity_poly.pdbx_strand_id
1 'polypeptide(L)'
;MKNKKAVAIVMLASIGLTACTNVGNTSDESGKAVTSEFVESGEVSEETAETSVNTGYPITLVNHAVTSSNEERELCTGSYTEIVLSDEYKEKYPKLAEYVASYNDNISYEIPERIAEYASWVLEDTFYEDAVYYDDNNVSVARIDDRLFSMEEQYESFSGGAHPNHGSASINIDPITGQMLRLDQVLNDSSILSEAIRTELERAYPGIMEEVDSFYYQGEDEDPDQFVQKLKDDTYTWIINAEGLRIHFSPYEIASYATGDLDIVLSVKDYPNLIQPAFQMSEAQDMTKIVTRTEAEPIKVEPKESEPIPDSVKIANPTWKSYKAEGVVAGTEHITLTKTKEEKTDFLDTEVWAEKHGFMQEGLTHEDENYFYSGVNEVSYGNTFQGLQIYDTSMEKMYYNFDLSELCDGPDYEEERVSAQNQFIRYATVVDNILYAELGHWGYASEEPWSSYIVAIDVNTNELLFRSEPLVANAGNFKVVGDTIICGYGFTAEPDYIYLLDRFTGEKYDSIPVNSAADQFQIVDDTLYVATYNTAYEFSIAQ
;
A
#
# COMPACT_ATOMS: atom_id res chain seq x y z
N MET A 1 24.66 8.44 -11.86
CA MET A 1 25.32 7.13 -11.61
C MET A 1 25.65 7.00 -10.13
N LYS A 2 24.68 6.54 -9.34
CA LYS A 2 24.84 6.07 -7.96
C LYS A 2 23.97 4.82 -7.83
N ASN A 3 24.53 3.79 -7.21
CA ASN A 3 24.02 2.42 -7.14
C ASN A 3 22.63 2.36 -6.49
N LYS A 4 21.63 1.89 -7.26
CA LYS A 4 20.42 1.29 -6.71
C LYS A 4 20.78 -0.13 -6.26
N LYS A 5 20.87 -0.38 -4.94
CA LYS A 5 20.71 -1.74 -4.42
C LYS A 5 19.21 -1.99 -4.42
N ALA A 6 18.75 -2.85 -5.32
CA ALA A 6 17.41 -3.38 -5.26
C ALA A 6 17.38 -4.37 -4.09
N VAL A 7 16.78 -3.96 -2.98
CA VAL A 7 16.32 -4.89 -1.94
C VAL A 7 14.94 -5.33 -2.41
N ALA A 8 14.79 -6.61 -2.70
CA ALA A 8 13.49 -7.22 -2.94
C ALA A 8 12.78 -7.28 -1.58
N ILE A 9 11.92 -6.30 -1.32
CA ILE A 9 10.96 -6.36 -0.21
C ILE A 9 9.97 -7.45 -0.57
N VAL A 10 10.00 -8.56 0.15
CA VAL A 10 8.91 -9.54 0.14
C VAL A 10 7.77 -8.86 0.88
N MET A 11 6.86 -8.20 0.16
CA MET A 11 5.57 -7.86 0.72
C MET A 11 4.82 -9.17 0.96
N LEU A 12 4.85 -9.67 2.19
CA LEU A 12 3.76 -10.49 2.69
C LEU A 12 2.51 -9.60 2.61
N ALA A 13 1.69 -9.82 1.59
CA ALA A 13 0.43 -9.14 1.43
C ALA A 13 -0.48 -9.50 2.61
N SER A 14 -0.40 -8.72 3.68
CA SER A 14 -1.43 -8.65 4.71
C SER A 14 -2.65 -8.03 4.06
N ILE A 15 -3.54 -8.86 3.55
CA ILE A 15 -4.86 -8.44 3.08
C ILE A 15 -5.63 -7.92 4.30
N GLY A 16 -5.52 -6.61 4.54
CA GLY A 16 -6.32 -5.90 5.53
C GLY A 16 -7.77 -5.85 5.06
N LEU A 17 -8.60 -6.76 5.55
CA LEU A 17 -10.05 -6.62 5.50
C LEU A 17 -10.51 -5.77 6.70
N THR A 18 -10.35 -4.45 6.61
CA THR A 18 -11.07 -3.52 7.49
C THR A 18 -12.52 -3.44 7.05
N ALA A 19 -13.39 -4.15 7.77
CA ALA A 19 -14.82 -3.88 7.76
C ALA A 19 -15.30 -3.67 9.20
N CYS A 20 -15.90 -2.49 9.41
CA CYS A 20 -16.77 -2.13 10.52
C CYS A 20 -16.10 -1.85 11.87
N THR A 21 -15.85 -0.58 12.18
CA THR A 21 -16.51 0.08 13.30
C THR A 21 -16.60 1.58 13.04
N ASN A 22 -17.76 2.14 13.34
CA ASN A 22 -18.12 3.53 13.17
C ASN A 22 -18.64 4.01 14.53
N VAL A 23 -18.57 5.33 14.76
CA VAL A 23 -19.26 6.12 15.81
C VAL A 23 -18.45 6.45 17.09
N GLY A 24 -18.26 7.76 17.29
CA GLY A 24 -18.77 8.40 18.52
C GLY A 24 -17.88 9.42 19.21
N ASN A 25 -17.80 10.65 18.68
CA ASN A 25 -17.11 11.78 19.30
C ASN A 25 -17.92 12.41 20.46
N THR A 26 -17.27 12.78 21.56
CA THR A 26 -17.77 13.78 22.53
C THR A 26 -16.61 14.61 23.07
N SER A 27 -16.73 15.91 22.87
CA SER A 27 -15.79 17.01 23.12
C SER A 27 -15.64 17.39 24.60
N ASP A 28 -14.46 17.91 24.99
CA ASP A 28 -14.34 19.03 25.93
C ASP A 28 -12.99 19.77 25.76
N GLU A 29 -13.08 21.10 25.71
CA GLU A 29 -12.01 22.08 25.44
C GLU A 29 -11.03 22.27 26.61
N SER A 30 -9.73 22.47 26.34
CA SER A 30 -8.98 23.65 26.85
C SER A 30 -7.54 23.71 26.31
N GLY A 31 -7.18 24.90 25.81
CA GLY A 31 -5.95 25.15 25.05
C GLY A 31 -4.62 25.13 25.80
N LYS A 32 -3.52 25.07 25.04
CA LYS A 32 -2.64 26.23 24.74
C LYS A 32 -1.44 25.80 23.93
N ALA A 33 -1.14 26.60 22.90
CA ALA A 33 0.00 26.48 22.01
C ALA A 33 1.35 26.51 22.74
N VAL A 34 2.25 25.61 22.35
CA VAL A 34 3.68 25.67 22.65
C VAL A 34 4.43 25.56 21.32
N THR A 35 5.31 26.53 21.10
CA THR A 35 6.14 26.75 19.92
C THR A 35 7.14 25.62 19.69
N SER A 36 7.23 25.16 18.44
CA SER A 36 8.22 24.18 17.96
C SER A 36 9.61 24.80 17.84
N GLU A 37 10.59 24.22 18.54
CA GLU A 37 12.00 24.35 18.21
C GLU A 37 12.47 23.04 17.58
N PHE A 38 13.06 23.16 16.38
CA PHE A 38 13.74 22.10 15.66
C PHE A 38 14.80 21.42 16.55
N VAL A 39 14.74 20.09 16.68
CA VAL A 39 15.84 19.29 17.21
C VAL A 39 16.41 18.44 16.08
N GLU A 40 17.69 18.71 15.83
CA GLU A 40 18.60 18.06 14.90
C GLU A 40 18.64 16.53 15.09
N SER A 41 18.60 15.80 13.98
CA SER A 41 18.76 14.35 13.91
C SER A 41 20.08 13.92 14.55
N GLY A 42 19.98 13.22 15.69
CA GLY A 42 21.12 12.53 16.31
C GLY A 42 21.44 11.25 15.57
N GLU A 43 22.68 11.12 15.09
CA GLU A 43 23.25 9.86 14.61
C GLU A 43 23.07 8.75 15.65
N VAL A 44 22.25 7.74 15.34
CA VAL A 44 22.23 6.48 16.10
C VAL A 44 23.30 5.59 15.50
N SER A 45 24.30 5.27 16.33
CA SER A 45 25.36 4.32 16.01
C SER A 45 24.81 2.90 15.95
N GLU A 46 24.84 2.28 14.77
CA GLU A 46 24.69 0.83 14.59
C GLU A 46 25.93 0.12 15.16
N GLU A 47 25.80 -0.49 16.33
CA GLU A 47 26.57 -1.66 16.73
C GLU A 47 25.57 -2.83 16.88
N THR A 48 25.27 -3.52 15.79
CA THR A 48 24.69 -4.86 15.86
C THR A 48 25.75 -5.82 16.41
N ALA A 49 25.66 -6.09 17.71
CA ALA A 49 26.49 -7.11 18.34
C ALA A 49 26.08 -8.49 17.81
N GLU A 50 26.91 -9.11 16.96
CA GLU A 50 26.73 -10.52 16.58
C GLU A 50 26.73 -11.39 17.85
N THR A 51 25.56 -11.89 18.24
CA THR A 51 25.42 -12.86 19.31
C THR A 51 25.96 -14.21 18.81
N SER A 52 27.26 -14.46 18.97
CA SER A 52 27.84 -15.75 18.57
C SER A 52 27.43 -16.86 19.55
N VAL A 53 26.29 -17.51 19.31
CA VAL A 53 25.88 -18.70 20.06
C VAL A 53 26.58 -19.93 19.46
N ASN A 54 27.74 -20.29 19.98
CA ASN A 54 28.43 -21.52 19.55
C ASN A 54 27.89 -22.74 20.29
N THR A 55 26.90 -23.41 19.68
CA THR A 55 26.27 -24.63 20.21
C THR A 55 26.99 -25.92 19.77
N GLY A 56 27.94 -25.83 18.83
CA GLY A 56 28.55 -26.97 18.16
C GLY A 56 27.69 -27.62 17.08
N TYR A 57 26.53 -27.04 16.75
CA TYR A 57 25.67 -27.46 15.64
C TYR A 57 25.88 -26.59 14.40
N PRO A 58 25.72 -27.15 13.18
CA PRO A 58 25.73 -26.38 11.94
C PRO A 58 24.80 -25.17 11.93
N ILE A 59 23.59 -25.33 12.46
CA ILE A 59 22.56 -24.29 12.56
C ILE A 59 21.98 -24.29 13.99
N THR A 60 21.82 -23.11 14.57
CA THR A 60 21.06 -22.89 15.80
C THR A 60 19.88 -22.00 15.49
N LEU A 61 18.67 -22.43 15.84
CA LEU A 61 17.46 -21.61 15.79
C LEU A 61 17.22 -21.03 17.19
N VAL A 62 17.32 -19.72 17.33
CA VAL A 62 17.14 -19.01 18.59
C VAL A 62 15.75 -18.39 18.60
N ASN A 63 14.89 -18.83 19.51
CA ASN A 63 13.56 -18.24 19.68
C ASN A 63 13.65 -17.02 20.59
N HIS A 64 13.12 -15.89 20.12
CA HIS A 64 13.05 -14.63 20.85
C HIS A 64 11.59 -14.33 21.17
N ALA A 65 11.20 -14.55 22.43
CA ALA A 65 9.87 -14.16 22.90
C ALA A 65 9.80 -12.63 23.06
N VAL A 66 8.71 -12.02 22.62
CA VAL A 66 8.44 -10.59 22.72
C VAL A 66 7.13 -10.39 23.49
N THR A 67 7.12 -9.45 24.44
CA THR A 67 5.92 -9.16 25.25
C THR A 67 5.72 -7.66 25.39
N SER A 68 4.45 -7.24 25.38
CA SER A 68 4.00 -5.90 25.76
C SER A 68 2.94 -6.00 26.86
N SER A 69 3.04 -5.14 27.88
CA SER A 69 2.19 -5.17 29.08
C SER A 69 2.00 -3.77 29.65
N ASN A 70 0.88 -3.51 30.31
CA ASN A 70 0.69 -2.32 31.16
C ASN A 70 0.77 -2.71 32.66
N GLU A 71 0.44 -1.78 33.57
CA GLU A 71 0.48 -2.03 35.02
C GLU A 71 -0.50 -3.13 35.49
N GLU A 72 -1.54 -3.43 34.71
CA GLU A 72 -2.63 -4.31 35.10
C GLU A 72 -2.53 -5.71 34.46
N ARG A 73 -2.09 -5.80 33.20
CA ARG A 73 -2.11 -7.03 32.41
C ARG A 73 -1.13 -7.04 31.23
N GLU A 74 -0.93 -8.22 30.68
CA GLU A 74 -0.31 -8.42 29.37
C GLU A 74 -1.28 -7.94 28.27
N LEU A 75 -0.74 -7.26 27.26
CA LEU A 75 -1.50 -6.69 26.15
C LEU A 75 -1.27 -7.50 24.88
N CYS A 76 -0.02 -7.81 24.58
CA CYS A 76 0.33 -8.56 23.38
C CYS A 76 1.57 -9.44 23.60
N THR A 77 1.57 -10.64 23.01
CA THR A 77 2.70 -11.59 23.03
C THR A 77 3.12 -11.98 21.63
N GLY A 78 4.39 -12.28 21.44
CA GLY A 78 4.85 -12.81 20.17
C GLY A 78 6.17 -13.51 20.26
N SER A 79 6.64 -13.98 19.12
CA SER A 79 7.94 -14.61 19.00
C SER A 79 8.48 -14.53 17.59
N TYR A 80 9.81 -14.57 17.47
CA TYR A 80 10.48 -14.76 16.19
C TYR A 80 11.65 -15.72 16.33
N THR A 81 12.00 -16.38 15.22
CA THR A 81 13.16 -17.28 15.17
C THR A 81 14.35 -16.65 14.46
N GLU A 82 15.42 -16.38 15.19
CA GLU A 82 16.72 -16.03 14.61
C GLU A 82 17.47 -17.29 14.16
N ILE A 83 18.07 -17.25 12.97
CA ILE A 83 18.86 -18.35 12.41
C ILE A 83 20.35 -18.04 12.57
N VAL A 84 21.08 -18.86 13.32
CA VAL A 84 22.53 -18.72 13.52
C VAL A 84 23.28 -19.85 12.82
N LEU A 85 24.05 -19.51 11.79
CA LEU A 85 24.97 -20.44 11.13
C LEU A 85 26.29 -20.54 11.91
N SER A 86 26.81 -21.76 12.05
CA SER A 86 28.17 -22.00 12.56
C SER A 86 29.25 -21.36 11.65
N ASP A 87 30.43 -21.06 12.20
CA ASP A 87 31.55 -20.51 11.43
C ASP A 87 31.90 -21.39 10.21
N GLU A 88 31.86 -22.72 10.37
CA GLU A 88 32.08 -23.66 9.27
C GLU A 88 31.05 -23.47 8.13
N TYR A 89 29.78 -23.27 8.48
CA TYR A 89 28.71 -23.08 7.48
C TYR A 89 28.72 -21.66 6.90
N LYS A 90 29.09 -20.64 7.68
CA LYS A 90 29.33 -19.28 7.16
C LYS A 90 30.46 -19.28 6.14
N GLU A 91 31.57 -19.97 6.42
CA GLU A 91 32.70 -20.10 5.48
C GLU A 91 32.33 -20.92 4.24
N LYS A 92 31.54 -22.00 4.41
CA LYS A 92 31.13 -22.88 3.31
C LYS A 92 30.07 -22.24 2.41
N TYR A 93 29.13 -21.50 2.99
CA TYR A 93 27.96 -20.92 2.32
C TYR A 93 27.84 -19.41 2.57
N PRO A 94 28.81 -18.59 2.11
CA PRO A 94 28.83 -17.16 2.40
C PRO A 94 27.60 -16.42 1.86
N LYS A 95 27.02 -16.89 0.74
CA LYS A 95 25.80 -16.30 0.17
C LYS A 95 24.53 -16.64 0.94
N LEU A 96 24.45 -17.85 1.51
CA LEU A 96 23.40 -18.17 2.47
C LEU A 96 23.55 -17.33 3.74
N ALA A 97 24.77 -17.12 4.22
CA ALA A 97 25.02 -16.29 5.41
C ALA A 97 24.59 -14.83 5.23
N GLU A 98 24.83 -14.24 4.05
CA GLU A 98 24.32 -12.90 3.69
C GLU A 98 22.78 -12.82 3.74
N TYR A 99 22.09 -13.84 3.20
CA TYR A 99 20.64 -13.94 3.24
C TYR A 99 20.13 -14.08 4.67
N VAL A 100 20.69 -15.02 5.44
CA VAL A 100 20.29 -15.28 6.83
C VAL A 100 20.47 -14.04 7.71
N ALA A 101 21.57 -13.28 7.53
CA ALA A 101 21.76 -12.02 8.23
C ALA A 101 20.64 -11.02 7.91
N SER A 102 20.32 -10.86 6.62
CA SER A 102 19.24 -9.96 6.18
C SER A 102 17.86 -10.39 6.70
N TYR A 103 17.60 -11.71 6.72
CA TYR A 103 16.39 -12.28 7.30
C TYR A 103 16.28 -11.95 8.78
N ASN A 104 17.33 -12.24 9.57
CA ASN A 104 17.37 -11.96 11.00
C ASN A 104 17.22 -10.46 11.31
N ASP A 105 17.90 -9.58 10.55
CA ASP A 105 17.77 -8.13 10.72
C ASP A 105 16.31 -7.69 10.51
N ASN A 106 15.63 -8.26 9.51
CA ASN A 106 14.23 -7.95 9.23
C ASN A 106 13.30 -8.44 10.35
N ILE A 107 13.34 -9.73 10.69
CA ILE A 107 12.40 -10.31 11.65
C ILE A 107 12.62 -9.80 13.09
N SER A 108 13.85 -9.41 13.43
CA SER A 108 14.18 -8.86 14.75
C SER A 108 13.71 -7.42 14.93
N TYR A 109 13.39 -6.72 13.83
CA TYR A 109 12.77 -5.41 13.83
C TYR A 109 11.25 -5.50 13.72
N GLU A 110 10.75 -6.23 12.71
CA GLU A 110 9.32 -6.25 12.39
C GLU A 110 8.44 -6.81 13.50
N ILE A 111 8.84 -7.91 14.14
CA ILE A 111 8.01 -8.57 15.16
C ILE A 111 7.89 -7.69 16.41
N PRO A 112 8.97 -7.13 17.01
CA PRO A 112 8.83 -6.16 18.08
C PRO A 112 7.96 -4.95 17.77
N GLU A 113 8.07 -4.38 16.55
CA GLU A 113 7.23 -3.25 16.13
C GLU A 113 5.75 -3.63 16.03
N ARG A 114 5.42 -4.79 15.43
CA ARG A 114 4.04 -5.29 15.35
C ARG A 114 3.46 -5.61 16.73
N ILE A 115 4.25 -6.15 17.65
CA ILE A 115 3.81 -6.39 19.03
C ILE A 115 3.53 -5.07 19.75
N ALA A 116 4.35 -4.03 19.55
CA ALA A 116 4.09 -2.70 20.09
C ALA A 116 2.81 -2.08 19.51
N GLU A 117 2.57 -2.23 18.20
CA GLU A 117 1.38 -1.76 17.51
C GLU A 117 0.11 -2.52 17.96
N TYR A 118 0.12 -3.84 17.96
CA TYR A 118 -1.03 -4.64 18.42
C TYR A 118 -1.35 -4.35 19.88
N ALA A 119 -0.34 -4.12 20.72
CA ALA A 119 -0.56 -3.70 22.10
C ALA A 119 -1.26 -2.35 22.21
N SER A 120 -1.03 -1.40 21.29
CA SER A 120 -1.77 -0.13 21.28
C SER A 120 -3.23 -0.33 20.88
N TRP A 121 -3.49 -1.20 19.90
CA TRP A 121 -4.85 -1.53 19.49
C TRP A 121 -5.65 -2.21 20.60
N VAL A 122 -5.03 -3.06 21.43
CA VAL A 122 -5.69 -3.65 22.62
C VAL A 122 -6.15 -2.59 23.61
N LEU A 123 -5.42 -1.47 23.73
CA LEU A 123 -5.80 -0.38 24.63
C LEU A 123 -7.00 0.43 24.09
N GLU A 124 -7.20 0.42 22.77
CA GLU A 124 -8.31 1.08 22.08
C GLU A 124 -9.50 0.15 21.81
N ASP A 125 -9.32 -1.16 22.01
CA ASP A 125 -10.36 -2.17 21.78
C ASP A 125 -11.46 -2.10 22.85
N THR A 126 -12.66 -1.77 22.40
CA THR A 126 -13.87 -1.69 23.23
C THR A 126 -14.79 -2.91 23.07
N PHE A 127 -14.42 -3.85 22.21
CA PHE A 127 -15.21 -5.03 21.85
C PHE A 127 -14.81 -6.27 22.65
N TYR A 128 -13.51 -6.51 22.81
CA TYR A 128 -12.99 -7.67 23.56
C TYR A 128 -12.44 -7.25 24.93
N GLU A 129 -13.25 -7.41 25.99
CA GLU A 129 -12.79 -7.25 27.37
C GLU A 129 -11.60 -8.19 27.65
N ASP A 130 -10.51 -7.64 28.18
CA ASP A 130 -9.30 -8.37 28.56
C ASP A 130 -8.59 -9.14 27.43
N ALA A 131 -8.72 -8.71 26.16
CA ALA A 131 -8.01 -9.33 25.04
C ALA A 131 -6.49 -9.30 25.21
N VAL A 132 -5.82 -10.41 24.89
CA VAL A 132 -4.36 -10.47 24.69
C VAL A 132 -4.14 -10.83 23.23
N TYR A 133 -3.59 -9.91 22.47
CA TYR A 133 -3.26 -10.12 21.07
C TYR A 133 -1.96 -10.90 20.93
N TYR A 134 -1.74 -11.50 19.77
CA TYR A 134 -0.48 -12.18 19.54
C TYR A 134 -0.01 -12.17 18.09
N ASP A 135 1.29 -12.39 17.92
CA ASP A 135 1.96 -12.55 16.64
C ASP A 135 3.23 -13.39 16.78
N ASP A 136 3.17 -14.62 16.30
CA ASP A 136 4.21 -15.62 16.44
C ASP A 136 4.75 -16.03 15.06
N ASN A 137 6.08 -16.03 14.95
CA ASN A 137 6.82 -16.47 13.77
C ASN A 137 7.83 -17.57 14.14
N ASN A 138 7.68 -18.73 13.51
CA ASN A 138 8.46 -19.92 13.80
C ASN A 138 9.13 -20.47 12.55
N VAL A 139 10.43 -20.73 12.63
CA VAL A 139 11.19 -21.34 11.53
C VAL A 139 11.52 -22.80 11.82
N SER A 140 11.50 -23.63 10.77
CA SER A 140 12.10 -24.97 10.75
C SER A 140 12.96 -25.16 9.50
N VAL A 141 14.10 -25.83 9.64
CA VAL A 141 14.97 -26.16 8.50
C VAL A 141 14.65 -27.57 8.02
N ALA A 142 14.25 -27.70 6.76
CA ALA A 142 13.89 -28.96 6.13
C ALA A 142 15.08 -29.65 5.46
N ARG A 143 16.03 -28.86 4.93
CA ARG A 143 17.18 -29.39 4.18
C ARG A 143 18.33 -28.39 4.14
N ILE A 144 19.57 -28.90 4.16
CA ILE A 144 20.76 -28.10 3.81
C ILE A 144 21.86 -28.95 3.19
N ASP A 145 22.19 -28.70 1.92
CA ASP A 145 23.34 -29.31 1.24
C ASP A 145 23.94 -28.35 0.19
N ASP A 146 24.86 -28.79 -0.67
CA ASP A 146 25.49 -27.92 -1.67
C ASP A 146 24.58 -27.54 -2.85
N ARG A 147 23.28 -27.91 -2.81
CA ARG A 147 22.29 -27.67 -3.88
C ARG A 147 21.08 -26.90 -3.37
N LEU A 148 20.63 -27.17 -2.16
CA LEU A 148 19.40 -26.61 -1.63
C LEU A 148 19.48 -26.44 -0.12
N PHE A 149 19.24 -25.21 0.32
CA PHE A 149 18.79 -24.87 1.65
C PHE A 149 17.27 -24.66 1.58
N SER A 150 16.51 -25.41 2.38
CA SER A 150 15.07 -25.26 2.49
C SER A 150 14.69 -25.02 3.94
N MET A 151 13.90 -23.99 4.18
CA MET A 151 13.25 -23.76 5.48
C MET A 151 11.77 -23.46 5.28
N GLU A 152 10.98 -23.83 6.28
CA GLU A 152 9.57 -23.48 6.40
C GLU A 152 9.41 -22.47 7.53
N GLU A 153 8.65 -21.43 7.24
CA GLU A 153 8.25 -20.39 8.16
C GLU A 153 6.75 -20.56 8.43
N GLN A 154 6.38 -20.56 9.69
CA GLN A 154 5.00 -20.66 10.14
C GLN A 154 4.66 -19.41 10.93
N TYR A 155 3.56 -18.77 10.61
CA TYR A 155 3.10 -17.58 11.30
C TYR A 155 1.67 -17.77 11.81
N GLU A 156 1.40 -17.20 12.98
CA GLU A 156 0.07 -17.13 13.57
C GLU A 156 -0.07 -15.77 14.24
N SER A 157 -1.19 -15.08 14.02
CA SER A 157 -1.46 -13.80 14.65
C SER A 157 -2.93 -13.61 14.94
N PHE A 158 -3.23 -12.87 16.00
CA PHE A 158 -4.57 -12.43 16.33
C PHE A 158 -4.52 -11.02 16.92
N SER A 159 -5.15 -10.08 16.24
CA SER A 159 -5.26 -8.68 16.64
C SER A 159 -6.72 -8.21 16.69
N GLY A 160 -7.62 -9.13 17.05
CA GLY A 160 -9.07 -8.93 17.04
C GLY A 160 -9.75 -9.56 15.82
N GLY A 161 -11.05 -9.33 15.67
CA GLY A 161 -11.85 -9.94 14.59
C GLY A 161 -12.38 -11.34 14.90
N ALA A 162 -12.82 -12.08 13.88
CA ALA A 162 -13.59 -13.32 14.04
C ALA A 162 -12.73 -14.56 14.37
N HIS A 163 -11.49 -14.62 13.89
CA HIS A 163 -10.55 -15.71 14.10
C HIS A 163 -9.10 -15.23 13.88
N PRO A 164 -8.09 -16.00 14.30
CA PRO A 164 -6.67 -15.73 14.00
C PRO A 164 -6.37 -15.81 12.49
N ASN A 165 -5.28 -15.16 12.08
CA ASN A 165 -4.66 -15.33 10.78
C ASN A 165 -3.42 -16.23 10.92
N HIS A 166 -3.30 -17.25 10.08
CA HIS A 166 -2.18 -18.18 10.12
C HIS A 166 -1.88 -18.80 8.76
N GLY A 167 -0.65 -19.25 8.58
CA GLY A 167 -0.22 -19.94 7.37
C GLY A 167 1.25 -20.33 7.42
N SER A 168 1.73 -20.91 6.32
CA SER A 168 3.13 -21.27 6.15
C SER A 168 3.70 -20.77 4.83
N ALA A 169 4.96 -20.33 4.88
CA ALA A 169 5.78 -20.01 3.72
C ALA A 169 7.01 -20.92 3.68
N SER A 170 7.64 -21.04 2.51
CA SER A 170 8.89 -21.78 2.36
C SER A 170 9.95 -20.93 1.66
N ILE A 171 11.19 -21.02 2.14
CA ILE A 171 12.35 -20.37 1.54
C ILE A 171 13.29 -21.46 1.02
N ASN A 172 13.56 -21.40 -0.28
CA ASN A 172 14.37 -22.37 -1.01
C ASN A 172 15.51 -21.65 -1.72
N ILE A 173 16.75 -21.89 -1.31
CA ILE A 173 17.94 -21.15 -1.76
C ILE A 173 19.01 -22.14 -2.23
N ASP A 174 19.70 -21.86 -3.33
CA ASP A 174 21.01 -22.44 -3.61
C ASP A 174 22.03 -21.80 -2.66
N PRO A 175 22.56 -22.54 -1.67
CA PRO A 175 23.36 -21.93 -0.61
C PRO A 175 24.77 -21.51 -1.06
N ILE A 176 25.21 -21.95 -2.24
CA ILE A 176 26.48 -21.55 -2.83
C ILE A 176 26.34 -20.21 -3.55
N THR A 177 25.25 -20.03 -4.30
CA THR A 177 25.05 -18.84 -5.14
C THR A 177 24.20 -17.76 -4.47
N GLY A 178 23.40 -18.12 -3.47
CA GLY A 178 22.40 -17.25 -2.85
C GLY A 178 21.14 -17.06 -3.70
N GLN A 179 21.00 -17.81 -4.80
CA GLN A 179 19.82 -17.71 -5.65
C GLN A 179 18.60 -18.33 -4.95
N MET A 180 17.52 -17.55 -4.83
CA MET A 180 16.19 -18.08 -4.53
C MET A 180 15.72 -18.97 -5.68
N LEU A 181 15.36 -20.22 -5.35
CA LEU A 181 14.95 -21.22 -6.32
C LEU A 181 13.43 -21.26 -6.40
N ARG A 182 12.92 -21.14 -7.62
CA ARG A 182 11.51 -21.34 -7.96
C ARG A 182 11.18 -22.82 -8.04
N LEU A 183 9.92 -23.19 -7.85
CA LEU A 183 9.52 -24.59 -7.99
C LEU A 183 9.79 -25.10 -9.42
N ASP A 184 9.47 -24.33 -10.46
CA ASP A 184 9.69 -24.71 -11.86
C ASP A 184 11.17 -25.00 -12.20
N GLN A 185 12.12 -24.39 -11.46
CA GLN A 185 13.57 -24.57 -11.65
C GLN A 185 14.10 -25.88 -11.08
N VAL A 186 13.37 -26.52 -10.17
CA VAL A 186 13.77 -27.80 -9.53
C VAL A 186 12.99 -28.99 -10.08
N LEU A 187 11.96 -28.73 -10.89
CA LEU A 187 11.20 -29.75 -11.61
C LEU A 187 11.88 -30.16 -12.92
N ASN A 188 11.74 -31.42 -13.28
CA ASN A 188 12.19 -31.99 -14.54
C ASN A 188 11.05 -32.07 -15.57
N ASP A 189 9.83 -32.33 -15.11
CA ASP A 189 8.62 -32.28 -15.93
C ASP A 189 7.49 -31.61 -15.13
N SER A 190 7.27 -30.31 -15.37
CA SER A 190 6.20 -29.56 -14.71
C SER A 190 4.81 -29.88 -15.26
N SER A 191 4.71 -30.51 -16.44
CA SER A 191 3.40 -30.77 -17.08
C SER A 191 2.55 -31.78 -16.31
N ILE A 192 3.18 -32.61 -15.47
CA ILE A 192 2.51 -33.61 -14.64
C ILE A 192 2.17 -33.10 -13.23
N LEU A 193 2.63 -31.89 -12.85
CA LEU A 193 2.53 -31.40 -11.48
C LEU A 193 1.07 -31.24 -11.03
N SER A 194 0.22 -30.59 -11.83
CA SER A 194 -1.18 -30.36 -11.47
C SER A 194 -1.95 -31.67 -11.25
N GLU A 195 -1.83 -32.63 -12.18
CA GLU A 195 -2.50 -33.93 -12.05
C GLU A 195 -1.99 -34.71 -10.83
N ALA A 196 -0.68 -34.62 -10.53
CA ALA A 196 -0.10 -35.21 -9.34
C ALA A 196 -0.65 -34.58 -8.05
N ILE A 197 -0.71 -33.25 -7.98
CA ILE A 197 -1.29 -32.52 -6.83
C ILE A 197 -2.74 -32.95 -6.60
N ARG A 198 -3.58 -32.92 -7.63
CA ARG A 198 -4.99 -33.32 -7.55
C ARG A 198 -5.15 -34.76 -7.07
N THR A 199 -4.31 -35.66 -7.59
CA THR A 199 -4.32 -37.08 -7.19
C THR A 199 -3.95 -37.27 -5.73
N GLU A 200 -2.91 -36.59 -5.24
CA GLU A 200 -2.48 -36.71 -3.84
C GLU A 200 -3.42 -35.97 -2.88
N LEU A 201 -4.01 -34.84 -3.29
CA LEU A 201 -5.07 -34.16 -2.52
C LEU A 201 -6.29 -35.06 -2.32
N GLU A 202 -6.83 -35.63 -3.39
CA GLU A 202 -7.99 -36.53 -3.27
C GLU A 202 -7.66 -37.81 -2.50
N ARG A 203 -6.39 -38.26 -2.53
CA ARG A 203 -5.94 -39.41 -1.74
C ARG A 203 -5.84 -39.08 -0.25
N ALA A 204 -5.27 -37.93 0.10
CA ALA A 204 -5.07 -37.50 1.47
C ALA A 204 -6.38 -37.00 2.12
N TYR A 205 -7.23 -36.33 1.33
CA TYR A 205 -8.47 -35.69 1.73
C TYR A 205 -9.61 -36.07 0.75
N PRO A 206 -10.19 -37.27 0.87
CA PRO A 206 -11.21 -37.73 -0.08
C PRO A 206 -12.42 -36.78 -0.17
N GLY A 207 -12.76 -36.35 -1.38
CA GLY A 207 -13.85 -35.41 -1.68
C GLY A 207 -13.45 -33.92 -1.65
N ILE A 208 -12.20 -33.59 -1.35
CA ILE A 208 -11.75 -32.19 -1.24
C ILE A 208 -11.84 -31.42 -2.57
N MET A 209 -11.80 -32.13 -3.69
CA MET A 209 -11.73 -31.49 -5.01
C MET A 209 -12.97 -30.71 -5.38
N GLU A 210 -14.15 -31.04 -4.82
CA GLU A 210 -15.36 -30.25 -5.02
C GLU A 210 -15.20 -28.83 -4.47
N GLU A 211 -14.61 -28.69 -3.27
CA GLU A 211 -14.36 -27.39 -2.67
C GLU A 211 -13.24 -26.66 -3.41
N VAL A 212 -12.11 -27.33 -3.65
CA VAL A 212 -10.93 -26.73 -4.30
C VAL A 212 -11.26 -26.17 -5.68
N ASP A 213 -12.01 -26.90 -6.50
CA ASP A 213 -12.40 -26.43 -7.83
C ASP A 213 -13.43 -25.29 -7.76
N SER A 214 -14.28 -25.27 -6.72
CA SER A 214 -15.26 -24.19 -6.53
C SER A 214 -14.66 -22.89 -5.95
N PHE A 215 -13.51 -23.00 -5.29
CA PHE A 215 -12.85 -21.90 -4.61
C PHE A 215 -12.02 -21.01 -5.56
N TYR A 216 -11.70 -21.51 -6.75
CA TYR A 216 -10.88 -20.80 -7.72
C TYR A 216 -11.71 -19.91 -8.66
N TYR A 217 -11.39 -18.61 -8.67
CA TYR A 217 -12.00 -17.61 -9.54
C TYR A 217 -10.95 -17.00 -10.46
N GLN A 218 -10.84 -17.54 -11.67
CA GLN A 218 -9.86 -17.09 -12.66
C GLN A 218 -10.17 -15.68 -13.22
N GLY A 219 -9.13 -14.87 -13.41
CA GLY A 219 -9.16 -13.67 -14.24
C GLY A 219 -9.27 -13.98 -15.74
N GLU A 220 -9.45 -12.93 -16.58
CA GLU A 220 -9.59 -13.09 -18.04
C GLU A 220 -8.36 -13.74 -18.70
N ASP A 221 -7.17 -13.52 -18.15
CA ASP A 221 -5.88 -14.00 -18.70
C ASP A 221 -5.22 -15.12 -17.87
N GLU A 222 -5.90 -15.62 -16.83
CA GLU A 222 -5.36 -16.66 -15.94
C GLU A 222 -5.63 -18.08 -16.47
N ASP A 223 -4.76 -19.03 -16.08
CA ASP A 223 -4.97 -20.43 -16.39
C ASP A 223 -6.23 -20.96 -15.68
N PRO A 224 -7.11 -21.72 -16.36
CA PRO A 224 -8.27 -22.31 -15.71
C PRO A 224 -7.92 -23.35 -14.65
N ASP A 225 -6.70 -23.88 -14.66
CA ASP A 225 -6.22 -24.76 -13.61
C ASP A 225 -5.37 -23.97 -12.61
N GLN A 226 -5.92 -23.77 -11.40
CA GLN A 226 -5.26 -23.03 -10.32
C GLN A 226 -3.85 -23.53 -10.03
N PHE A 227 -3.58 -24.84 -10.17
CA PHE A 227 -2.25 -25.39 -9.89
C PHE A 227 -1.24 -25.04 -10.98
N VAL A 228 -1.69 -24.87 -12.23
CA VAL A 228 -0.86 -24.37 -13.32
C VAL A 228 -0.61 -22.87 -13.13
N GLN A 229 -1.65 -22.12 -12.73
CA GLN A 229 -1.53 -20.68 -12.46
C GLN A 229 -0.56 -20.41 -11.29
N LYS A 230 -0.71 -21.08 -10.16
CA LYS A 230 0.21 -20.98 -9.01
C LYS A 230 1.66 -21.30 -9.34
N LEU A 231 1.92 -22.19 -10.32
CA LEU A 231 3.29 -22.46 -10.78
C LEU A 231 3.86 -21.29 -11.59
N LYS A 232 3.04 -20.64 -12.44
CA LYS A 232 3.45 -19.44 -13.19
C LYS A 232 3.78 -18.30 -12.23
N ASP A 233 2.89 -18.10 -11.25
CA ASP A 233 2.99 -17.02 -10.27
C ASP A 233 4.00 -17.30 -9.15
N ASP A 234 4.46 -18.56 -9.03
CA ASP A 234 5.46 -18.99 -8.05
C ASP A 234 5.02 -18.76 -6.60
N THR A 235 3.78 -19.18 -6.34
CA THR A 235 3.09 -18.98 -5.06
C THR A 235 2.91 -20.28 -4.27
N TYR A 236 3.70 -21.31 -4.58
CA TYR A 236 3.67 -22.56 -3.82
C TYR A 236 4.54 -22.46 -2.56
N THR A 237 4.03 -22.96 -1.45
CA THR A 237 4.84 -23.33 -0.29
C THR A 237 5.32 -24.77 -0.46
N TRP A 238 6.61 -24.98 -0.67
CA TRP A 238 7.18 -26.28 -1.01
C TRP A 238 8.55 -26.54 -0.39
N ILE A 239 8.82 -27.82 -0.11
CA ILE A 239 10.16 -28.31 0.24
C ILE A 239 10.46 -29.61 -0.51
N ILE A 240 11.74 -29.93 -0.68
CA ILE A 240 12.19 -31.24 -1.16
C ILE A 240 13.00 -31.93 -0.08
N ASN A 241 12.53 -33.11 0.33
CA ASN A 241 13.23 -33.98 1.27
C ASN A 241 13.42 -35.40 0.65
N ALA A 242 13.80 -36.38 1.47
CA ALA A 242 14.00 -37.76 1.01
C ALA A 242 12.71 -38.50 0.60
N GLU A 243 11.54 -38.01 1.00
CA GLU A 243 10.25 -38.60 0.61
C GLU A 243 9.81 -38.11 -0.77
N GLY A 244 10.09 -36.84 -1.08
CA GLY A 244 9.83 -36.23 -2.38
C GLY A 244 9.61 -34.73 -2.26
N LEU A 245 8.70 -34.22 -3.10
CA LEU A 245 8.26 -32.83 -3.07
C LEU A 245 7.04 -32.74 -2.13
N ARG A 246 7.19 -32.05 -1.01
CA ARG A 246 6.05 -31.70 -0.15
C ARG A 246 5.52 -30.34 -0.57
N ILE A 247 4.21 -30.23 -0.69
CA ILE A 247 3.51 -28.97 -0.94
C ILE A 247 2.51 -28.78 0.21
N HIS A 248 2.56 -27.60 0.79
CA HIS A 248 1.66 -27.16 1.85
C HIS A 248 0.76 -26.06 1.30
N PHE A 249 -0.52 -26.14 1.60
CA PHE A 249 -1.51 -25.12 1.28
C PHE A 249 -2.08 -24.56 2.58
N SER A 250 -1.89 -23.27 2.80
CA SER A 250 -2.41 -22.56 3.97
C SER A 250 -3.94 -22.40 3.88
N PRO A 251 -4.64 -22.10 4.98
CA PRO A 251 -6.05 -21.72 4.93
C PRO A 251 -6.30 -20.59 3.91
N TYR A 252 -7.44 -20.62 3.23
CA TYR A 252 -7.80 -19.71 2.12
C TYR A 252 -6.95 -19.82 0.86
N GLU A 253 -5.92 -20.67 0.80
CA GLU A 253 -5.08 -20.76 -0.39
C GLU A 253 -5.80 -21.49 -1.53
N ILE A 254 -6.41 -22.64 -1.23
CA ILE A 254 -7.15 -23.45 -2.20
C ILE A 254 -8.51 -23.93 -1.68
N ALA A 255 -8.86 -23.60 -0.43
CA ALA A 255 -10.09 -24.01 0.24
C ALA A 255 -10.42 -23.03 1.37
N SER A 256 -11.61 -23.12 1.95
CA SER A 256 -12.04 -22.23 3.02
C SER A 256 -11.18 -22.37 4.29
N TYR A 257 -11.20 -21.35 5.15
CA TYR A 257 -10.51 -21.41 6.46
C TYR A 257 -10.97 -22.58 7.34
N ALA A 258 -12.24 -22.97 7.24
CA ALA A 258 -12.79 -24.08 8.01
C ALA A 258 -12.19 -25.43 7.63
N THR A 259 -11.67 -25.55 6.40
CA THR A 259 -10.95 -26.73 5.91
C THR A 259 -9.56 -26.83 6.55
N GLY A 260 -8.95 -25.70 6.89
CA GLY A 260 -7.60 -25.63 7.47
C GLY A 260 -6.51 -25.92 6.45
N ASP A 261 -5.33 -26.28 6.94
CA ASP A 261 -4.17 -26.61 6.12
C ASP A 261 -4.35 -27.92 5.34
N LEU A 262 -3.85 -27.93 4.10
CA LEU A 262 -3.77 -29.14 3.28
C LEU A 262 -2.31 -29.42 2.95
N ASP A 263 -1.85 -30.63 3.29
CA ASP A 263 -0.47 -31.06 3.08
C ASP A 263 -0.40 -32.34 2.25
N ILE A 264 0.44 -32.35 1.22
CA ILE A 264 0.65 -33.49 0.33
C ILE A 264 2.12 -33.72 0.03
N VAL A 265 2.47 -34.98 -0.24
CA VAL A 265 3.82 -35.38 -0.67
C VAL A 265 3.75 -36.11 -2.01
N LEU A 266 4.38 -35.52 -3.02
CA LEU A 266 4.56 -36.13 -4.33
C LEU A 266 5.84 -36.97 -4.28
N SER A 267 5.68 -38.25 -3.93
CA SER A 267 6.81 -39.12 -3.62
C SER A 267 7.68 -39.43 -4.85
N VAL A 268 9.00 -39.53 -4.67
CA VAL A 268 9.91 -39.93 -5.78
C VAL A 268 9.58 -41.34 -6.29
N LYS A 269 8.97 -42.18 -5.45
CA LYS A 269 8.56 -43.53 -5.85
C LYS A 269 7.40 -43.50 -6.85
N ASP A 270 6.42 -42.65 -6.61
CA ASP A 270 5.20 -42.59 -7.43
C ASP A 270 5.37 -41.62 -8.62
N TYR A 271 6.22 -40.60 -8.46
CA TYR A 271 6.53 -39.57 -9.45
C TYR A 271 8.04 -39.45 -9.74
N PRO A 272 8.71 -40.51 -10.23
CA PRO A 272 10.18 -40.59 -10.31
C PRO A 272 10.85 -39.56 -11.24
N ASN A 273 10.10 -38.97 -12.18
CA ASN A 273 10.60 -37.99 -13.15
C ASN A 273 10.15 -36.55 -12.86
N LEU A 274 9.44 -36.30 -11.76
CA LEU A 274 8.91 -34.98 -11.42
C LEU A 274 10.02 -34.01 -11.01
N ILE A 275 10.86 -34.43 -10.06
CA ILE A 275 11.96 -33.62 -9.51
C ILE A 275 13.23 -33.90 -10.31
N GLN A 276 14.04 -32.87 -10.61
CA GLN A 276 15.31 -33.09 -11.28
C GLN A 276 16.24 -33.99 -10.45
N PRO A 277 16.98 -34.92 -11.08
CA PRO A 277 17.87 -35.82 -10.35
C PRO A 277 18.88 -35.13 -9.43
N ALA A 278 19.26 -33.89 -9.72
CA ALA A 278 20.19 -33.11 -8.90
C ALA A 278 19.60 -32.67 -7.54
N PHE A 279 18.26 -32.55 -7.44
CA PHE A 279 17.57 -32.17 -6.21
C PHE A 279 16.97 -33.37 -5.47
N GLN A 280 16.95 -34.57 -6.06
CA GLN A 280 16.51 -35.78 -5.37
C GLN A 280 17.49 -36.19 -4.27
N MET A 281 16.97 -36.61 -3.12
CA MET A 281 17.77 -37.11 -2.00
C MET A 281 17.68 -38.64 -1.94
N SER A 282 18.82 -39.31 -1.86
CA SER A 282 18.86 -40.78 -1.71
C SER A 282 18.64 -41.23 -0.27
N GLU A 283 18.94 -40.38 0.71
CA GLU A 283 18.81 -40.64 2.14
C GLU A 283 18.38 -39.36 2.87
N ALA A 284 17.60 -39.50 3.96
CA ALA A 284 17.18 -38.38 4.79
C ALA A 284 18.34 -37.81 5.60
N GLN A 285 18.38 -36.50 5.76
CA GLN A 285 19.30 -35.83 6.67
C GLN A 285 18.84 -36.01 8.12
N ASP A 286 19.77 -36.34 9.01
CA ASP A 286 19.50 -36.37 10.45
C ASP A 286 19.52 -34.94 10.99
N MET A 287 18.38 -34.24 10.86
CA MET A 287 18.25 -32.85 11.27
C MET A 287 18.55 -32.64 12.77
N THR A 288 18.42 -33.68 13.60
CA THR A 288 18.77 -33.62 15.03
C THR A 288 20.27 -33.48 15.31
N LYS A 289 21.11 -33.69 14.29
CA LYS A 289 22.56 -33.44 14.34
C LYS A 289 22.97 -32.14 13.63
N ILE A 290 22.07 -31.55 12.86
CA ILE A 290 22.34 -30.37 12.03
C ILE A 290 21.79 -29.11 12.71
N VAL A 291 20.61 -29.22 13.30
CA VAL A 291 19.87 -28.10 13.88
C VAL A 291 19.68 -28.35 15.37
N THR A 292 19.93 -27.31 16.17
CA THR A 292 19.51 -27.25 17.57
C THR A 292 18.65 -26.01 17.80
N ARG A 293 17.84 -26.03 18.86
CA ARG A 293 17.01 -24.88 19.28
C ARG A 293 17.46 -24.36 20.64
N THR A 294 17.39 -23.06 20.83
CA THR A 294 17.64 -22.37 22.11
C THR A 294 16.65 -21.23 22.30
N GLU A 295 16.42 -20.83 23.54
CA GLU A 295 15.61 -19.65 23.88
C GLU A 295 16.54 -18.48 24.19
N ALA A 296 16.21 -17.30 23.69
CA ALA A 296 16.81 -16.04 24.12
C ALA A 296 16.11 -15.48 25.37
N GLU A 297 16.68 -14.43 25.94
CA GLU A 297 15.98 -13.66 26.98
C GLU A 297 14.79 -12.93 26.36
N PRO A 298 13.61 -12.90 27.01
CA PRO A 298 12.44 -12.22 26.47
C PRO A 298 12.68 -10.72 26.26
N ILE A 299 12.22 -10.23 25.11
CA ILE A 299 12.23 -8.82 24.74
C ILE A 299 10.94 -8.17 25.25
N LYS A 300 11.07 -6.99 25.85
CA LYS A 300 9.93 -6.18 26.27
C LYS A 300 9.83 -4.94 25.40
N VAL A 301 8.63 -4.69 24.88
CA VAL A 301 8.31 -3.47 24.13
C VAL A 301 7.16 -2.75 24.81
N GLU A 302 7.19 -1.43 24.75
CA GLU A 302 6.06 -0.61 25.19
C GLU A 302 5.02 -0.54 24.07
N PRO A 303 3.72 -0.37 24.38
CA PRO A 303 2.72 -0.09 23.36
C PRO A 303 3.11 1.13 22.53
N LYS A 304 2.91 1.07 21.21
CA LYS A 304 3.15 2.20 20.31
C LYS A 304 2.20 3.33 20.68
N GLU A 305 2.72 4.55 20.84
CA GLU A 305 1.86 5.71 21.07
C GLU A 305 0.99 5.92 19.81
N SER A 306 -0.33 5.97 19.98
CA SER A 306 -1.20 6.36 18.87
C SER A 306 -1.01 7.84 18.58
N GLU A 307 -0.57 8.14 17.36
CA GLU A 307 -0.58 9.52 16.88
C GLU A 307 -2.05 10.00 16.84
N PRO A 308 -2.35 11.17 17.42
CA PRO A 308 -3.71 11.67 17.44
C PRO A 308 -4.18 11.90 16.01
N ILE A 309 -5.25 11.20 15.63
CA ILE A 309 -5.91 11.42 14.35
C ILE A 309 -6.55 12.82 14.41
N PRO A 310 -6.24 13.73 13.47
CA PRO A 310 -6.85 15.05 13.45
C PRO A 310 -8.36 14.93 13.28
N ASP A 311 -9.10 15.71 14.09
CA ASP A 311 -10.54 15.85 13.95
C ASP A 311 -10.91 16.24 12.52
N SER A 312 -12.06 15.76 12.05
CA SER A 312 -12.57 16.14 10.74
C SER A 312 -13.01 17.60 10.75
N VAL A 313 -12.42 18.39 9.85
CA VAL A 313 -12.63 19.82 9.71
C VAL A 313 -13.66 20.10 8.62
N LYS A 314 -14.74 20.77 8.99
CA LYS A 314 -15.74 21.25 8.02
C LYS A 314 -15.34 22.59 7.43
N ILE A 315 -15.40 22.69 6.10
CA ILE A 315 -15.11 23.93 5.38
C ILE A 315 -16.43 24.64 5.03
N ALA A 316 -16.48 25.92 5.42
CA ALA A 316 -17.64 26.77 5.19
C ALA A 316 -17.95 26.97 3.71
N ASN A 317 -19.23 27.16 3.38
CA ASN A 317 -19.70 27.54 2.05
C ASN A 317 -20.33 28.95 2.07
N PRO A 318 -19.54 30.03 1.92
CA PRO A 318 -20.09 31.38 2.00
C PRO A 318 -21.11 31.69 0.90
N THR A 319 -20.89 31.18 -0.32
CA THR A 319 -21.74 31.44 -1.49
C THR A 319 -21.47 30.41 -2.59
N TRP A 320 -22.47 30.18 -3.43
CA TRP A 320 -22.34 29.40 -4.67
C TRP A 320 -21.57 30.11 -5.78
N LYS A 321 -21.41 31.44 -5.67
CA LYS A 321 -20.70 32.29 -6.64
C LYS A 321 -19.19 32.27 -6.35
N SER A 322 -18.43 33.13 -6.99
CA SER A 322 -17.05 33.39 -6.57
C SER A 322 -17.01 34.00 -5.17
N TYR A 323 -15.99 33.62 -4.40
CA TYR A 323 -15.74 34.12 -3.05
C TYR A 323 -14.26 34.41 -2.88
N LYS A 324 -13.94 35.46 -2.12
CA LYS A 324 -12.59 35.79 -1.70
C LYS A 324 -12.63 36.37 -0.28
N ALA A 325 -11.83 35.81 0.61
CA ALA A 325 -11.72 36.27 1.98
C ALA A 325 -11.10 37.68 2.06
N GLU A 326 -11.43 38.41 3.13
CA GLU A 326 -10.87 39.74 3.36
C GLU A 326 -9.34 39.65 3.55
N GLY A 327 -8.59 40.56 2.92
CA GLY A 327 -7.13 40.63 3.05
C GLY A 327 -6.34 39.75 2.09
N VAL A 328 -7.00 38.86 1.33
CA VAL A 328 -6.37 38.10 0.24
C VAL A 328 -6.00 39.03 -0.91
N VAL A 329 -4.76 38.95 -1.37
CA VAL A 329 -4.18 39.79 -2.43
C VAL A 329 -3.70 38.91 -3.58
N ALA A 330 -3.90 39.38 -4.81
CA ALA A 330 -3.40 38.69 -6.01
C ALA A 330 -1.88 38.59 -6.02
N GLY A 331 -1.39 37.50 -6.60
CA GLY A 331 0.02 37.28 -6.88
C GLY A 331 0.55 38.22 -7.95
N THR A 332 1.85 38.17 -8.15
CA THR A 332 2.56 39.01 -9.14
C THR A 332 3.41 38.22 -10.12
N GLU A 333 3.66 36.93 -9.85
CA GLU A 333 4.50 36.05 -10.66
C GLU A 333 3.65 35.06 -11.45
N HIS A 334 2.72 35.59 -12.26
CA HIS A 334 1.86 34.79 -13.13
C HIS A 334 2.62 34.23 -14.32
N ILE A 335 2.41 32.96 -14.63
CA ILE A 335 2.96 32.36 -15.85
C ILE A 335 2.15 32.73 -17.09
N THR A 336 2.77 32.54 -18.24
CA THR A 336 2.16 32.49 -19.57
C THR A 336 2.42 31.12 -20.20
N LEU A 337 1.45 30.63 -20.98
CA LEU A 337 1.58 29.38 -21.73
C LEU A 337 1.64 29.67 -23.22
N THR A 338 2.65 29.12 -23.89
CA THR A 338 2.75 29.18 -25.36
C THR A 338 2.63 27.78 -25.93
N LYS A 339 1.60 27.53 -26.75
CA LYS A 339 1.41 26.23 -27.40
C LYS A 339 2.58 25.90 -28.31
N THR A 340 3.26 24.80 -28.03
CA THR A 340 4.39 24.29 -28.83
C THR A 340 3.96 23.14 -29.72
N LYS A 341 2.94 22.38 -29.33
CA LYS A 341 2.48 21.19 -30.05
C LYS A 341 0.98 20.93 -29.90
N GLU A 342 0.40 20.29 -30.91
CA GLU A 342 -0.99 19.83 -30.95
C GLU A 342 -1.07 18.55 -31.80
N GLU A 343 -1.52 17.44 -31.20
CA GLU A 343 -1.69 16.13 -31.84
C GLU A 343 -3.14 15.66 -31.71
N LYS A 344 -3.88 15.61 -32.83
CA LYS A 344 -5.28 15.19 -32.88
C LYS A 344 -5.41 13.69 -33.10
N THR A 345 -6.35 13.08 -32.39
CA THR A 345 -6.79 11.69 -32.55
C THR A 345 -8.32 11.62 -32.61
N ASP A 346 -8.89 10.45 -32.89
CA ASP A 346 -10.35 10.26 -32.77
C ASP A 346 -10.77 10.11 -31.29
N PHE A 347 -9.89 9.52 -30.49
CA PHE A 347 -9.97 9.34 -29.05
C PHE A 347 -8.54 9.32 -28.49
N LEU A 348 -8.30 10.00 -27.37
CA LEU A 348 -7.02 9.96 -26.67
C LEU A 348 -7.18 9.08 -25.43
N ASP A 349 -6.53 7.91 -25.46
CA ASP A 349 -6.36 7.09 -24.27
C ASP A 349 -5.33 7.77 -23.36
N THR A 350 -5.80 8.24 -22.21
CA THR A 350 -5.02 9.14 -21.35
C THR A 350 -3.97 8.39 -20.55
N GLU A 351 -4.23 7.13 -20.18
CA GLU A 351 -3.26 6.27 -19.50
C GLU A 351 -2.10 5.93 -20.46
N VAL A 352 -2.41 5.46 -21.68
CA VAL A 352 -1.39 5.17 -22.71
C VAL A 352 -0.61 6.43 -23.09
N TRP A 353 -1.28 7.59 -23.14
CA TRP A 353 -0.63 8.87 -23.38
C TRP A 353 0.35 9.23 -22.26
N ALA A 354 -0.04 9.05 -21.00
CA ALA A 354 0.81 9.34 -19.85
C ALA A 354 2.05 8.43 -19.83
N GLU A 355 1.85 7.11 -19.96
CA GLU A 355 2.93 6.12 -19.99
C GLU A 355 3.96 6.42 -21.08
N LYS A 356 3.49 6.79 -22.28
CA LYS A 356 4.36 7.15 -23.42
C LYS A 356 5.29 8.33 -23.09
N HIS A 357 4.88 9.23 -22.22
CA HIS A 357 5.68 10.40 -21.81
C HIS A 357 6.43 10.18 -20.49
N GLY A 358 6.31 9.00 -19.87
CA GLY A 358 7.08 8.61 -18.70
C GLY A 358 6.53 9.12 -17.36
N PHE A 359 5.23 9.42 -17.30
CA PHE A 359 4.53 9.79 -16.06
C PHE A 359 3.20 9.03 -15.94
N MET A 360 2.57 9.08 -14.77
CA MET A 360 1.29 8.44 -14.51
C MET A 360 0.14 9.42 -14.67
N GLN A 361 -1.04 8.90 -15.00
CA GLN A 361 -2.28 9.66 -14.87
C GLN A 361 -2.55 9.93 -13.38
N GLU A 362 -3.00 11.14 -13.05
CA GLU A 362 -3.32 11.51 -11.68
C GLU A 362 -4.83 11.48 -11.44
N GLY A 363 -5.18 11.17 -10.20
CA GLY A 363 -6.52 11.31 -9.65
C GLY A 363 -6.44 11.75 -8.19
N LEU A 364 -7.59 11.86 -7.53
CA LEU A 364 -7.65 12.33 -6.15
C LEU A 364 -6.72 11.55 -5.20
N THR A 365 -6.71 10.22 -5.31
CA THR A 365 -5.78 9.39 -4.55
C THR A 365 -4.42 9.37 -5.26
N HIS A 366 -3.45 10.06 -4.68
CA HIS A 366 -2.10 10.18 -5.23
C HIS A 366 -1.10 10.58 -4.14
N GLU A 367 0.18 10.57 -4.49
CA GLU A 367 1.30 10.99 -3.64
C GLU A 367 2.08 12.10 -4.35
N ASP A 368 2.49 13.13 -3.60
CA ASP A 368 3.49 14.12 -4.03
C ASP A 368 4.77 14.00 -3.18
N GLU A 369 5.71 14.95 -3.31
CA GLU A 369 6.97 14.88 -2.57
C GLU A 369 6.83 14.97 -1.03
N ASN A 370 5.69 15.43 -0.54
CA ASN A 370 5.44 15.71 0.88
C ASN A 370 4.31 14.86 1.47
N TYR A 371 3.28 14.52 0.68
CA TYR A 371 2.03 13.97 1.19
C TYR A 371 1.42 12.88 0.33
N PHE A 372 0.69 11.98 0.99
CA PHE A 372 -0.27 11.06 0.36
C PHE A 372 -1.69 11.59 0.58
N TYR A 373 -2.50 11.62 -0.47
CA TYR A 373 -3.88 12.13 -0.47
C TYR A 373 -4.86 10.97 -0.65
N SER A 374 -5.91 10.92 0.16
CA SER A 374 -6.95 9.90 0.08
C SER A 374 -8.35 10.50 0.16
N GLY A 375 -9.18 10.22 -0.85
CA GLY A 375 -10.60 10.54 -0.82
C GLY A 375 -11.35 9.68 0.18
N VAL A 376 -12.26 10.28 0.95
CA VAL A 376 -13.18 9.59 1.87
C VAL A 376 -14.59 10.19 1.77
N ASN A 377 -15.57 9.63 2.49
CA ASN A 377 -16.97 10.04 2.40
C ASN A 377 -17.51 9.93 0.96
N GLU A 378 -17.59 8.70 0.47
CA GLU A 378 -18.15 8.38 -0.84
C GLU A 378 -19.63 8.82 -0.92
N VAL A 379 -20.03 9.42 -2.05
CA VAL A 379 -21.40 9.94 -2.23
C VAL A 379 -22.22 9.28 -3.34
N SER A 380 -21.72 9.25 -4.59
CA SER A 380 -22.52 8.85 -5.75
C SER A 380 -22.01 7.59 -6.42
N TYR A 381 -20.69 7.45 -6.53
CA TYR A 381 -20.00 6.33 -7.17
C TYR A 381 -18.71 6.03 -6.39
N GLY A 382 -18.15 4.83 -6.58
CA GLY A 382 -16.95 4.30 -5.90
C GLY A 382 -15.66 5.12 -6.02
N ASN A 383 -15.71 6.28 -6.68
CA ASN A 383 -14.60 7.19 -6.90
C ASN A 383 -14.99 8.68 -6.73
N THR A 384 -16.14 8.99 -6.12
CA THR A 384 -16.61 10.36 -5.88
C THR A 384 -16.64 10.62 -4.38
N PHE A 385 -15.79 11.52 -3.90
CA PHE A 385 -15.54 11.74 -2.48
C PHE A 385 -15.79 13.21 -2.10
N GLN A 386 -16.33 13.42 -0.90
CA GLN A 386 -16.51 14.75 -0.30
C GLN A 386 -15.63 14.97 0.93
N GLY A 387 -14.89 13.96 1.37
CA GLY A 387 -13.85 14.10 2.37
C GLY A 387 -12.47 13.87 1.78
N LEU A 388 -11.46 14.45 2.42
CA LEU A 388 -10.06 14.32 2.05
C LEU A 388 -9.21 14.10 3.30
N GLN A 389 -8.47 13.00 3.31
CA GLN A 389 -7.43 12.74 4.31
C GLN A 389 -6.06 12.91 3.66
N ILE A 390 -5.15 13.56 4.37
CA ILE A 390 -3.79 13.84 3.90
C ILE A 390 -2.82 13.30 4.93
N TYR A 391 -1.93 12.42 4.49
CA TYR A 391 -0.94 11.71 5.30
C TYR A 391 0.48 12.10 4.90
N ASP A 392 1.47 11.75 5.71
CA ASP A 392 2.83 11.58 5.22
C ASP A 392 2.89 10.50 4.12
N THR A 393 3.99 10.46 3.36
CA THR A 393 4.14 9.53 2.23
C THR A 393 4.24 8.06 2.68
N SER A 394 4.61 7.78 3.93
CA SER A 394 4.55 6.44 4.53
C SER A 394 3.15 6.02 4.99
N MET A 395 2.15 6.91 4.94
CA MET A 395 0.79 6.68 5.41
C MET A 395 0.68 6.33 6.91
N GLU A 396 1.68 6.70 7.71
CA GLU A 396 1.72 6.43 9.15
C GLU A 396 1.08 7.56 9.96
N LYS A 397 1.21 8.80 9.49
CA LYS A 397 0.73 9.99 10.19
C LYS A 397 -0.23 10.79 9.31
N MET A 398 -1.48 10.90 9.78
CA MET A 398 -2.45 11.81 9.18
C MET A 398 -2.17 13.25 9.65
N TYR A 399 -1.92 14.16 8.70
CA TYR A 399 -1.77 15.58 8.98
C TYR A 399 -3.10 16.33 8.96
N TYR A 400 -3.97 16.00 7.99
CA TYR A 400 -5.21 16.73 7.77
C TYR A 400 -6.38 15.80 7.45
N ASN A 401 -7.56 16.19 7.94
CA ASN A 401 -8.82 15.48 7.75
C ASN A 401 -9.92 16.50 7.43
N PHE A 402 -10.30 16.63 6.17
CA PHE A 402 -11.30 17.62 5.72
C PHE A 402 -12.62 16.94 5.35
N ASP A 403 -13.72 17.53 5.80
CA ASP A 403 -15.09 17.30 5.34
C ASP A 403 -15.53 18.50 4.49
N LEU A 404 -15.58 18.31 3.18
CA LEU A 404 -15.98 19.31 2.20
C LEU A 404 -17.46 19.16 1.79
N SER A 405 -18.25 18.33 2.48
CA SER A 405 -19.66 18.10 2.10
C SER A 405 -20.50 19.38 2.07
N GLU A 406 -20.28 20.31 3.01
CA GLU A 406 -20.98 21.60 3.03
C GLU A 406 -20.53 22.52 1.86
N LEU A 407 -19.25 22.47 1.49
CA LEU A 407 -18.72 23.20 0.35
C LEU A 407 -19.23 22.63 -0.98
N CYS A 408 -19.36 21.31 -1.07
CA CYS A 408 -19.90 20.59 -2.21
C CYS A 408 -21.41 20.82 -2.38
N ASP A 409 -22.19 20.56 -1.34
CA ASP A 409 -23.65 20.39 -1.45
C ASP A 409 -24.45 21.43 -0.67
N GLY A 410 -23.80 22.21 0.20
CA GLY A 410 -24.41 23.30 0.93
C GLY A 410 -25.09 22.90 2.25
N PRO A 411 -25.89 23.80 2.83
CA PRO A 411 -26.34 25.06 2.24
C PRO A 411 -25.23 26.12 2.13
N ASP A 412 -25.35 27.05 1.18
CA ASP A 412 -24.54 28.28 1.19
C ASP A 412 -25.09 29.32 2.19
N TYR A 413 -24.26 30.27 2.63
CA TYR A 413 -24.66 31.23 3.67
C TYR A 413 -25.35 32.49 3.15
N GLU A 414 -25.28 32.78 1.85
CA GLU A 414 -25.93 33.95 1.25
C GLU A 414 -27.41 33.69 0.96
N GLU A 415 -27.70 32.53 0.36
CA GLU A 415 -29.02 32.17 -0.17
C GLU A 415 -29.65 30.97 0.56
N GLU A 416 -28.93 30.34 1.51
CA GLU A 416 -29.35 29.12 2.23
C GLU A 416 -29.76 27.99 1.27
N ARG A 417 -29.15 27.96 0.07
CA ARG A 417 -29.49 27.03 -1.00
C ARG A 417 -28.53 25.84 -0.98
N VAL A 418 -29.07 24.66 -1.26
CA VAL A 418 -28.27 23.44 -1.48
C VAL A 418 -28.04 23.20 -2.96
N SER A 419 -26.99 22.44 -3.28
CA SER A 419 -26.70 21.99 -4.64
C SER A 419 -27.83 21.10 -5.17
N ALA A 420 -28.13 21.20 -6.46
CA ALA A 420 -29.10 20.33 -7.14
C ALA A 420 -28.52 18.96 -7.50
N GLN A 421 -27.18 18.85 -7.51
CA GLN A 421 -26.43 17.63 -7.79
C GLN A 421 -25.33 17.44 -6.73
N ASN A 422 -24.97 16.19 -6.42
CA ASN A 422 -23.83 15.93 -5.56
C ASN A 422 -22.55 16.38 -6.25
N GLN A 423 -21.79 17.27 -5.61
CA GLN A 423 -20.46 17.68 -6.05
C GLN A 423 -19.39 16.87 -5.30
N PHE A 424 -18.20 16.74 -5.86
CA PHE A 424 -17.13 15.94 -5.27
C PHE A 424 -15.77 16.46 -5.69
N ILE A 425 -14.75 16.03 -4.94
CA ILE A 425 -13.36 16.42 -5.15
C ILE A 425 -12.81 15.64 -6.35
N ARG A 426 -12.30 16.35 -7.36
CA ARG A 426 -11.62 15.77 -8.53
C ARG A 426 -10.16 15.53 -8.23
N TYR A 427 -9.51 16.52 -7.62
CA TYR A 427 -8.09 16.52 -7.30
C TYR A 427 -7.81 17.55 -6.20
N ALA A 428 -6.71 17.37 -5.47
CA ALA A 428 -6.28 18.30 -4.43
C ALA A 428 -4.76 18.28 -4.27
N THR A 429 -4.16 19.37 -3.83
CA THR A 429 -2.73 19.42 -3.47
C THR A 429 -2.46 20.55 -2.48
N VAL A 430 -1.50 20.35 -1.57
CA VAL A 430 -1.04 21.36 -0.62
C VAL A 430 0.20 22.05 -1.16
N VAL A 431 0.16 23.38 -1.28
CA VAL A 431 1.33 24.20 -1.65
C VAL A 431 1.41 25.40 -0.72
N ASP A 432 2.56 25.59 -0.06
CA ASP A 432 2.82 26.67 0.92
C ASP A 432 1.75 26.77 2.03
N ASN A 433 1.36 25.64 2.62
CA ASN A 433 0.31 25.53 3.65
C ASN A 433 -1.10 25.94 3.17
N ILE A 434 -1.34 25.92 1.86
CA ILE A 434 -2.66 26.14 1.29
C ILE A 434 -3.08 24.86 0.57
N LEU A 435 -4.19 24.28 0.99
CA LEU A 435 -4.85 23.19 0.27
C LEU A 435 -5.64 23.80 -0.90
N TYR A 436 -5.25 23.45 -2.11
CA TYR A 436 -6.03 23.69 -3.31
C TYR A 436 -6.85 22.44 -3.62
N ALA A 437 -8.12 22.60 -3.90
CA ALA A 437 -8.98 21.50 -4.32
C ALA A 437 -9.84 21.89 -5.52
N GLU A 438 -9.95 20.97 -6.46
CA GLU A 438 -10.85 21.05 -7.59
C GLU A 438 -12.13 20.28 -7.28
N LEU A 439 -13.26 20.95 -7.40
CA LEU A 439 -14.57 20.39 -7.14
C LEU A 439 -15.41 20.40 -8.41
N GLY A 440 -16.02 19.26 -8.70
CA GLY A 440 -16.81 19.05 -9.90
C GLY A 440 -18.08 18.27 -9.62
N HIS A 441 -18.87 18.06 -10.68
CA HIS A 441 -19.97 17.11 -10.67
C HIS A 441 -20.03 16.37 -12.01
N TRP A 442 -20.73 15.25 -12.03
CA TRP A 442 -21.11 14.60 -13.28
C TRP A 442 -22.46 15.14 -13.74
N GLY A 443 -22.56 15.44 -15.04
CA GLY A 443 -23.78 15.96 -15.65
C GLY A 443 -23.51 17.22 -16.46
N TYR A 444 -24.60 17.93 -16.77
CA TYR A 444 -24.53 19.15 -17.57
C TYR A 444 -24.48 20.38 -16.67
N ALA A 445 -23.79 21.44 -17.09
CA ALA A 445 -23.77 22.72 -16.37
C ALA A 445 -25.18 23.32 -16.20
N SER A 446 -26.14 22.98 -17.07
CA SER A 446 -27.54 23.39 -16.92
C SER A 446 -28.24 22.78 -15.70
N GLU A 447 -27.72 21.67 -15.16
CA GLU A 447 -28.26 20.97 -13.99
C GLU A 447 -27.71 21.56 -12.70
N GLU A 448 -26.42 21.93 -12.67
CA GLU A 448 -25.79 22.66 -11.57
C GLU A 448 -24.81 23.73 -12.10
N PRO A 449 -25.28 24.97 -12.35
CA PRO A 449 -24.46 26.02 -12.97
C PRO A 449 -23.44 26.64 -12.01
N TRP A 450 -23.46 26.28 -10.73
CA TRP A 450 -22.57 26.79 -9.69
C TRP A 450 -21.51 25.77 -9.25
N SER A 451 -21.27 24.75 -10.07
CA SER A 451 -20.29 23.71 -9.87
C SER A 451 -18.96 24.01 -10.58
N SER A 452 -18.02 23.07 -10.51
CA SER A 452 -16.84 23.02 -11.38
C SER A 452 -15.88 24.21 -11.16
N TYR A 453 -15.28 24.27 -9.98
CA TYR A 453 -14.47 25.39 -9.48
C TYR A 453 -13.25 24.91 -8.68
N ILE A 454 -12.31 25.82 -8.45
CA ILE A 454 -11.18 25.64 -7.55
C ILE A 454 -11.47 26.38 -6.23
N VAL A 455 -11.08 25.77 -5.12
CA VAL A 455 -11.02 26.42 -3.80
C VAL A 455 -9.61 26.41 -3.25
N ALA A 456 -9.33 27.36 -2.36
CA ALA A 456 -8.13 27.36 -1.54
C ALA A 456 -8.50 27.46 -0.06
N ILE A 457 -7.87 26.64 0.76
CA ILE A 457 -8.10 26.54 2.20
C ILE A 457 -6.74 26.68 2.90
N ASP A 458 -6.64 27.57 3.88
CA ASP A 458 -5.45 27.65 4.73
C ASP A 458 -5.46 26.47 5.70
N VAL A 459 -4.45 25.60 5.63
CA VAL A 459 -4.43 24.36 6.45
C VAL A 459 -4.11 24.63 7.93
N ASN A 460 -3.64 25.83 8.28
CA ASN A 460 -3.37 26.21 9.67
C ASN A 460 -4.61 26.77 10.36
N THR A 461 -5.42 27.53 9.63
CA THR A 461 -6.63 28.17 10.19
C THR A 461 -7.91 27.43 9.84
N ASN A 462 -7.87 26.52 8.86
CA ASN A 462 -9.02 25.83 8.28
C ASN A 462 -10.04 26.78 7.62
N GLU A 463 -9.60 27.98 7.22
CA GLU A 463 -10.48 28.97 6.60
C GLU A 463 -10.42 28.88 5.08
N LEU A 464 -11.58 28.99 4.45
CA LEU A 464 -11.69 29.16 3.00
C LEU A 464 -11.11 30.53 2.61
N LEU A 465 -10.05 30.53 1.80
CA LEU A 465 -9.40 31.73 1.27
C LEU A 465 -10.12 32.25 0.03
N PHE A 466 -10.44 31.36 -0.91
CA PHE A 466 -11.25 31.71 -2.08
C PHE A 466 -12.03 30.51 -2.63
N ARG A 467 -13.03 30.85 -3.44
CA ARG A 467 -13.72 29.97 -4.40
C ARG A 467 -13.72 30.69 -5.74
N SER A 468 -13.23 30.04 -6.79
CA SER A 468 -13.21 30.62 -8.13
C SER A 468 -14.62 30.85 -8.68
N GLU A 469 -14.73 31.56 -9.80
CA GLU A 469 -15.96 31.50 -10.60
C GLU A 469 -16.31 30.04 -10.94
N PRO A 470 -17.60 29.68 -11.04
CA PRO A 470 -18.00 28.35 -11.47
C PRO A 470 -17.65 28.11 -12.94
N LEU A 471 -17.64 26.83 -13.34
CA LEU A 471 -17.39 26.38 -14.72
C LEU A 471 -16.00 26.76 -15.25
N VAL A 472 -14.98 26.67 -14.39
CA VAL A 472 -13.57 26.89 -14.75
C VAL A 472 -12.68 25.67 -14.47
N ALA A 473 -13.16 24.68 -13.72
CA ALA A 473 -12.40 23.47 -13.40
C ALA A 473 -13.31 22.23 -13.27
N ASN A 474 -13.11 21.20 -14.09
CA ASN A 474 -13.69 19.86 -13.92
C ASN A 474 -12.86 18.79 -14.66
N ALA A 475 -11.56 19.05 -14.78
CA ALA A 475 -10.59 18.09 -15.26
C ALA A 475 -10.35 17.00 -14.19
N GLY A 476 -9.58 15.97 -14.52
CA GLY A 476 -9.13 14.97 -13.57
C GLY A 476 -8.04 15.47 -12.61
N ASN A 477 -7.32 16.54 -12.96
CA ASN A 477 -6.40 17.25 -12.07
C ASN A 477 -6.18 18.73 -12.48
N PHE A 478 -5.38 19.45 -11.69
CA PHE A 478 -4.87 20.80 -12.00
C PHE A 478 -3.40 20.90 -11.58
N LYS A 479 -2.69 21.95 -12.00
CA LYS A 479 -1.30 22.20 -11.59
C LYS A 479 -1.11 23.61 -11.04
N VAL A 480 -0.25 23.73 -10.03
CA VAL A 480 0.15 25.00 -9.41
C VAL A 480 1.59 25.32 -9.84
N VAL A 481 1.82 26.49 -10.43
CA VAL A 481 3.16 26.95 -10.85
C VAL A 481 3.31 28.43 -10.52
N GLY A 482 4.24 28.76 -9.63
CA GLY A 482 4.39 30.13 -9.13
C GLY A 482 3.07 30.64 -8.53
N ASP A 483 2.60 31.78 -9.03
CA ASP A 483 1.34 32.39 -8.61
C ASP A 483 0.14 32.00 -9.49
N THR A 484 0.24 30.89 -10.24
CA THR A 484 -0.80 30.45 -11.19
C THR A 484 -1.33 29.06 -10.88
N ILE A 485 -2.65 28.89 -11.00
CA ILE A 485 -3.32 27.60 -11.09
C ILE A 485 -3.72 27.36 -12.56
N ILE A 486 -3.29 26.25 -13.12
CA ILE A 486 -3.64 25.77 -14.46
C ILE A 486 -4.72 24.70 -14.29
N CYS A 487 -5.95 25.00 -14.72
CA CYS A 487 -7.09 24.08 -14.66
C CYS A 487 -7.86 24.09 -15.99
N GLY A 488 -8.86 23.22 -16.11
CA GLY A 488 -9.58 23.05 -17.37
C GLY A 488 -11.08 22.88 -17.17
N TYR A 489 -11.86 23.50 -18.05
CA TYR A 489 -13.29 23.22 -18.13
C TYR A 489 -13.79 23.36 -19.56
N GLY A 490 -14.84 22.61 -19.84
CA GLY A 490 -15.52 22.50 -21.12
C GLY A 490 -16.40 21.26 -21.07
N PHE A 491 -17.49 21.24 -21.82
CA PHE A 491 -18.32 20.06 -22.05
C PHE A 491 -19.51 20.47 -22.92
N THR A 492 -19.98 19.65 -23.85
CA THR A 492 -21.23 19.84 -24.62
C THR A 492 -21.48 21.26 -25.18
N ALA A 493 -22.06 22.17 -24.39
CA ALA A 493 -22.44 23.52 -24.81
C ALA A 493 -21.44 24.60 -24.36
N GLU A 494 -20.65 24.31 -23.34
CA GLU A 494 -19.66 25.21 -22.76
C GLU A 494 -18.37 25.17 -23.59
N PRO A 495 -17.70 26.32 -23.77
CA PRO A 495 -16.49 26.36 -24.56
C PRO A 495 -15.33 25.63 -23.85
N ASP A 496 -14.58 24.85 -24.62
CA ASP A 496 -13.46 24.07 -24.10
C ASP A 496 -12.20 24.96 -23.95
N TYR A 497 -11.79 25.14 -22.70
CA TYR A 497 -10.68 26.02 -22.34
C TYR A 497 -9.76 25.38 -21.30
N ILE A 498 -8.47 25.71 -21.45
CA ILE A 498 -7.54 25.75 -20.32
C ILE A 498 -7.68 27.14 -19.70
N TYR A 499 -7.80 27.21 -18.38
CA TYR A 499 -7.90 28.44 -17.62
C TYR A 499 -6.65 28.65 -16.77
N LEU A 500 -6.21 29.91 -16.71
CA LEU A 500 -5.17 30.34 -15.77
C LEU A 500 -5.82 31.23 -14.71
N LEU A 501 -5.76 30.76 -13.47
CA LEU A 501 -6.28 31.49 -12.30
C LEU A 501 -5.11 32.02 -11.48
N ASP A 502 -5.30 33.18 -10.88
CA ASP A 502 -4.42 33.68 -9.83
C ASP A 502 -4.51 32.75 -8.61
N ARG A 503 -3.36 32.24 -8.18
CA ARG A 503 -3.24 31.22 -7.13
C ARG A 503 -3.77 31.67 -5.77
N PHE A 504 -3.79 32.97 -5.48
CA PHE A 504 -4.20 33.45 -4.15
C PHE A 504 -5.65 33.92 -4.13
N THR A 505 -6.21 34.34 -5.25
CA THR A 505 -7.56 34.93 -5.33
C THR A 505 -8.58 34.07 -6.08
N GLY A 506 -8.13 33.08 -6.85
CA GLY A 506 -8.99 32.28 -7.74
C GLY A 506 -9.52 33.06 -8.96
N GLU A 507 -9.07 34.30 -9.15
CA GLU A 507 -9.51 35.16 -10.25
C GLU A 507 -8.85 34.71 -11.56
N LYS A 508 -9.67 34.44 -12.58
CA LYS A 508 -9.18 34.11 -13.92
C LYS A 508 -8.50 35.31 -14.57
N TYR A 509 -7.28 35.13 -15.05
CA TYR A 509 -6.56 36.16 -15.81
C TYR A 509 -6.29 35.77 -17.27
N ASP A 510 -6.38 34.49 -17.64
CA ASP A 510 -6.28 34.04 -19.05
C ASP A 510 -7.15 32.81 -19.35
N SER A 511 -7.45 32.58 -20.63
CA SER A 511 -8.18 31.43 -21.14
C SER A 511 -7.69 31.04 -22.53
N ILE A 512 -7.33 29.76 -22.71
CA ILE A 512 -6.69 29.25 -23.93
C ILE A 512 -7.60 28.20 -24.58
N PRO A 513 -8.12 28.43 -25.80
CA PRO A 513 -9.03 27.50 -26.47
C PRO A 513 -8.36 26.19 -26.82
N VAL A 514 -9.05 25.09 -26.53
CA VAL A 514 -8.67 23.72 -26.92
C VAL A 514 -9.81 23.07 -27.73
N ASN A 515 -9.50 22.00 -28.46
CA ASN A 515 -10.44 21.31 -29.35
C ASN A 515 -11.52 20.48 -28.62
N SER A 516 -11.27 20.13 -27.35
CA SER A 516 -12.20 19.42 -26.47
C SER A 516 -11.78 19.64 -25.01
N ALA A 517 -12.69 19.41 -24.07
CA ALA A 517 -12.48 19.62 -22.64
C ALA A 517 -11.16 19.01 -22.15
N ALA A 518 -10.36 19.82 -21.46
CA ALA A 518 -9.13 19.36 -20.84
C ALA A 518 -9.43 18.45 -19.66
N ASP A 519 -8.67 17.36 -19.54
CA ASP A 519 -8.90 16.32 -18.54
C ASP A 519 -7.65 16.00 -17.70
N GLN A 520 -6.44 16.03 -18.27
CA GLN A 520 -5.21 15.82 -17.47
C GLN A 520 -4.15 16.84 -17.82
N PHE A 521 -3.42 17.29 -16.80
CA PHE A 521 -2.31 18.22 -16.88
C PHE A 521 -1.08 17.58 -16.24
N GLN A 522 0.06 17.63 -16.92
CA GLN A 522 1.33 17.19 -16.36
C GLN A 522 2.47 18.13 -16.71
N ILE A 523 3.38 18.34 -15.77
CA ILE A 523 4.55 19.22 -15.96
C ILE A 523 5.80 18.37 -15.87
N VAL A 524 6.62 18.45 -16.92
CA VAL A 524 7.96 17.89 -16.94
C VAL A 524 8.91 18.98 -17.41
N ASP A 525 9.86 19.34 -16.54
CA ASP A 525 10.72 20.51 -16.71
C ASP A 525 9.86 21.78 -16.97
N ASP A 526 10.14 22.52 -18.05
CA ASP A 526 9.41 23.73 -18.45
C ASP A 526 8.25 23.46 -19.43
N THR A 527 7.82 22.20 -19.57
CA THR A 527 6.77 21.80 -20.52
C THR A 527 5.52 21.33 -19.78
N LEU A 528 4.38 21.95 -20.12
CA LEU A 528 3.05 21.49 -19.74
C LEU A 528 2.49 20.57 -20.84
N TYR A 529 2.22 19.33 -20.47
CA TYR A 529 1.50 18.33 -21.23
C TYR A 529 0.02 18.39 -20.85
N VAL A 530 -0.87 18.45 -21.85
CA VAL A 530 -2.32 18.48 -21.61
C VAL A 530 -3.00 17.42 -22.47
N ALA A 531 -3.77 16.54 -21.83
CA ALA A 531 -4.68 15.61 -22.49
C ALA A 531 -6.10 16.16 -22.46
N THR A 532 -6.78 16.02 -23.60
CA THR A 532 -8.23 16.24 -23.76
C THR A 532 -8.84 14.98 -24.36
N TYR A 533 -10.17 14.91 -24.48
CA TYR A 533 -10.87 13.74 -25.04
C TYR A 533 -10.27 13.18 -26.36
N ASN A 534 -9.74 14.06 -27.22
CA ASN A 534 -9.25 13.67 -28.56
C ASN A 534 -8.02 14.44 -29.03
N THR A 535 -7.36 15.22 -28.17
CA THR A 535 -6.19 16.00 -28.58
C THR A 535 -5.18 16.05 -27.44
N ALA A 536 -3.91 15.78 -27.76
CA ALA A 536 -2.79 16.03 -26.86
C ALA A 536 -2.12 17.37 -27.21
N TYR A 537 -1.78 18.16 -26.21
CA TYR A 537 -1.07 19.43 -26.37
C TYR A 537 0.23 19.44 -25.57
N GLU A 538 1.18 20.23 -26.05
CA GLU A 538 2.32 20.66 -25.28
C GLU A 538 2.36 22.19 -25.28
N PHE A 539 2.67 22.78 -24.13
CA PHE A 539 2.89 24.20 -23.95
C PHE A 539 4.23 24.43 -23.26
N SER A 540 4.97 25.45 -23.69
CA SER A 540 6.10 25.96 -22.90
C SER A 540 5.59 26.91 -21.82
N ILE A 541 6.10 26.77 -20.61
CA ILE A 541 5.81 27.63 -19.46
C ILE A 541 6.84 28.77 -19.41
N ALA A 542 6.38 30.01 -19.23
CA ALA A 542 7.25 31.17 -19.01
C ALA A 542 6.70 32.04 -17.87
N GLN A 543 7.57 32.41 -16.92
CA GLN A 543 7.29 33.38 -15.85
C GLN A 543 7.56 34.82 -16.29
#